data_AF-A0A150GUU5-F1
#
_entry.id   AF-A0A150GUU5-F1
#
_cell.length_a   1.000
_cell.length_b   1.000
_cell.length_c   1.000
_cell.angle_alpha   90.00
_cell.angle_beta   90.00
_cell.angle_gamma   90.00
#
_symmetry.space_group_name_H-M   'P 1'
#
loop_
_entity.id
_entity.type
_entity.pdbx_description
1 polymer ?
#
loop_
_entity_poly.entity_id
_entity_poly.type
_entity_poly.pdbx_seq_one_letter_code
_entity_poly.pdbx_strand_id
1 'polypeptide(L)'
;MEWTQSHVVYNMISLVWKGVQLERRYGHLLFGALVAELLAAAHLITVALAALLAANIPGYRYLYRDQCAVGFSAVLFGLKVVLNHDSPGFSQVMGVTLPTKYLCWAELVLASYLNPSASFLGHLAGILAGLLHVRCVEPALRGLAAGMLPRSG
;
A
#
# COMPACT_ATOMS: atom_id res chain seq x y z
N MET A 1 13.49 17.52 15.24
CA MET A 1 12.11 17.89 14.84
C MET A 1 11.97 18.15 13.33
N GLU A 2 13.05 18.12 12.54
CA GLU A 2 13.01 18.30 11.07
C GLU A 2 12.54 17.07 10.29
N TRP A 3 12.77 15.86 10.80
CA TRP A 3 12.41 14.61 10.11
C TRP A 3 10.91 14.50 9.81
N THR A 4 10.01 14.91 10.72
CA THR A 4 8.57 14.78 10.51
C THR A 4 8.05 15.61 9.33
N GLN A 5 8.64 16.79 9.09
CA GLN A 5 8.22 17.69 8.01
C GLN A 5 8.63 17.15 6.63
N SER A 6 9.89 16.73 6.48
CA SER A 6 10.37 16.14 5.22
C SER A 6 9.62 14.86 4.86
N HIS A 7 9.28 14.03 5.86
CA HIS A 7 8.48 12.83 5.64
C HIS A 7 7.06 13.12 5.15
N VAL A 8 6.39 14.14 5.72
CA VAL A 8 5.05 14.56 5.25
C VAL A 8 5.14 15.14 3.84
N VAL A 9 6.11 16.00 3.55
CA VAL A 9 6.32 16.56 2.20
C VAL A 9 6.57 15.45 1.18
N TYR A 10 7.44 14.49 1.48
CA TYR A 10 7.67 13.34 0.62
C TYR A 10 6.39 12.52 0.39
N ASN A 11 5.61 12.27 1.44
CA ASN A 11 4.34 11.57 1.34
C ASN A 11 3.34 12.32 0.45
N MET A 12 3.26 13.64 0.56
CA MET A 12 2.35 14.44 -0.24
C MET A 12 2.79 14.51 -1.71
N ILE A 13 4.08 14.66 -2.01
CA ILE A 13 4.60 14.59 -3.38
C ILE A 13 4.33 13.21 -3.99
N SER A 14 4.60 12.15 -3.21
CA SER A 14 4.36 10.76 -3.58
C SER A 14 2.87 10.49 -3.84
N LEU A 15 1.98 11.09 -3.03
CA LEU A 15 0.53 11.06 -3.23
C LEU A 15 0.14 11.76 -4.51
N VAL A 16 0.59 12.99 -4.74
CA VAL A 16 0.24 13.74 -5.96
C VAL A 16 0.65 12.96 -7.20
N TRP A 17 1.88 12.45 -7.24
CA TRP A 17 2.37 11.69 -8.39
C TRP A 17 1.55 10.44 -8.70
N LYS A 18 1.22 9.63 -7.68
CA LYS A 18 0.45 8.37 -7.85
C LYS A 18 -1.03 8.66 -8.04
N GLY A 19 -1.54 9.62 -7.29
CA GLY A 19 -2.94 10.02 -7.27
C GLY A 19 -3.38 10.55 -8.61
N VAL A 20 -2.63 11.45 -9.24
CA VAL A 20 -2.97 11.95 -10.58
C VAL A 20 -3.04 10.81 -11.62
N GLN A 21 -2.15 9.83 -11.54
CA GLN A 21 -2.16 8.69 -12.47
C GLN A 21 -3.35 7.76 -12.23
N LEU A 22 -3.62 7.42 -10.96
CA LEU A 22 -4.71 6.52 -10.60
C LEU A 22 -6.08 7.18 -10.77
N GLU A 23 -6.21 8.47 -10.44
CA GLU A 23 -7.42 9.25 -10.68
C GLU A 23 -7.75 9.35 -12.17
N ARG A 24 -6.74 9.52 -13.03
CA ARG A 24 -6.94 9.45 -14.49
C ARG A 24 -7.37 8.05 -14.97
N ARG A 25 -6.92 6.99 -14.30
CA ARG A 25 -7.25 5.60 -14.64
C ARG A 25 -8.65 5.19 -14.17
N TYR A 26 -9.06 5.61 -12.97
CA TYR A 26 -10.30 5.15 -12.32
C TYR A 26 -11.41 6.22 -12.30
N GLY A 27 -11.08 7.50 -12.46
CA GLY A 27 -11.98 8.62 -12.14
C GLY A 27 -11.95 8.98 -10.65
N HIS A 28 -12.31 10.22 -10.32
CA HIS A 28 -12.16 10.79 -8.97
C HIS A 28 -12.93 10.02 -7.88
N LEU A 29 -14.17 9.56 -8.15
CA LEU A 29 -14.95 8.81 -7.16
C LEU A 29 -14.34 7.46 -6.83
N LEU A 30 -13.98 6.68 -7.85
CA LEU A 30 -13.37 5.36 -7.66
C LEU A 30 -11.96 5.47 -7.09
N PHE A 31 -11.21 6.53 -7.43
CA PHE A 31 -9.94 6.82 -6.78
C PHE A 31 -10.11 7.17 -5.29
N GLY A 32 -11.11 7.98 -4.93
CA GLY A 32 -11.46 8.25 -3.54
C GLY A 32 -11.84 6.98 -2.77
N ALA A 33 -12.64 6.10 -3.39
CA ALA A 33 -13.00 4.80 -2.83
C ALA A 33 -11.78 3.90 -2.64
N LEU A 34 -10.86 3.85 -3.63
CA LEU A 34 -9.60 3.12 -3.52
C LEU A 34 -8.75 3.63 -2.35
N VAL A 35 -8.61 4.94 -2.18
CA VAL A 35 -7.85 5.51 -1.05
C VAL A 35 -8.50 5.14 0.28
N ALA A 36 -9.83 5.22 0.38
CA ALA A 36 -10.56 4.83 1.59
C ALA A 36 -10.43 3.33 1.90
N GLU A 37 -10.53 2.47 0.87
CA GLU A 37 -10.32 1.03 0.97
C GLU A 37 -8.91 0.72 1.47
N LEU A 38 -7.88 1.27 0.82
CA LEU A 38 -6.49 1.06 1.20
C LEU A 38 -6.19 1.58 2.61
N LEU A 39 -6.79 2.71 3.01
CA LEU A 39 -6.68 3.23 4.36
C LEU A 39 -7.23 2.21 5.37
N ALA A 40 -8.47 1.76 5.20
CA ALA A 40 -9.09 0.80 6.10
C ALA A 40 -8.33 -0.53 6.12
N ALA A 41 -8.08 -1.12 4.94
CA ALA A 41 -7.44 -2.42 4.81
C ALA A 41 -6.02 -2.43 5.37
N ALA A 42 -5.18 -1.44 5.05
CA ALA A 42 -3.80 -1.42 5.52
C ALA A 42 -3.71 -1.30 7.05
N HIS A 43 -4.58 -0.50 7.69
CA HIS A 43 -4.57 -0.34 9.14
C HIS A 43 -5.14 -1.57 9.86
N LEU A 44 -6.20 -2.18 9.32
CA LEU A 44 -6.72 -3.45 9.85
C LEU A 44 -5.69 -4.57 9.73
N ILE A 45 -5.03 -4.70 8.58
CA ILE A 45 -3.95 -5.70 8.38
C ILE A 45 -2.79 -5.43 9.33
N THR A 46 -2.41 -4.17 9.56
CA THR A 46 -1.34 -3.84 10.52
C THR A 46 -1.70 -4.35 11.92
N VAL A 47 -2.89 -4.01 12.41
CA VAL A 47 -3.35 -4.44 13.75
C VAL A 47 -3.44 -5.96 13.84
N ALA A 48 -3.98 -6.63 12.81
CA ALA A 48 -4.07 -8.08 12.76
C ALA A 48 -2.68 -8.74 12.82
N LEU A 49 -1.72 -8.26 12.01
CA LEU A 49 -0.35 -8.77 12.03
C LEU A 49 0.34 -8.52 13.38
N ALA A 50 0.17 -7.32 13.96
CA ALA A 50 0.71 -6.98 15.27
C ALA A 50 0.16 -7.89 16.37
N ALA A 51 -1.16 -8.16 16.35
CA ALA A 51 -1.82 -9.05 17.30
C ALA A 51 -1.34 -10.50 17.14
N LEU A 52 -1.24 -11.00 15.91
CA LEU A 52 -0.75 -12.35 15.62
C LEU A 52 0.69 -12.54 16.10
N LEU A 53 1.58 -11.57 15.83
CA LEU A 53 2.97 -11.62 16.29
C LEU A 53 3.05 -11.57 17.81
N ALA A 54 2.30 -10.68 18.46
CA ALA A 54 2.27 -10.57 19.92
C ALA A 54 1.70 -11.82 20.63
N ALA A 55 0.77 -12.53 20.00
CA ALA A 55 0.18 -13.75 20.52
C ALA A 55 1.12 -14.96 20.42
N ASN A 56 1.89 -15.06 19.33
CA ASN A 56 2.69 -16.25 19.03
C ASN A 56 4.18 -16.10 19.39
N ILE A 57 4.68 -14.87 19.52
CA ILE A 57 6.10 -14.59 19.76
C ILE A 57 6.23 -13.59 20.93
N PRO A 58 6.60 -14.05 22.13
CA PRO A 58 6.67 -13.19 23.32
C PRO A 58 7.54 -11.94 23.15
N GLY A 59 8.62 -12.04 22.36
CA GLY A 59 9.51 -10.92 22.04
C GLY A 59 8.87 -9.80 21.21
N TYR A 60 7.74 -10.03 20.54
CA TYR A 60 7.05 -9.06 19.69
C TYR A 60 5.80 -8.43 20.33
N ARG A 61 5.56 -8.67 21.63
CA ARG A 61 4.38 -8.09 22.33
C ARG A 61 4.37 -6.56 22.34
N TYR A 62 5.55 -5.92 22.29
CA TYR A 62 5.69 -4.47 22.18
C TYR A 62 5.06 -3.95 20.87
N LEU A 63 5.11 -4.72 19.78
CA LEU A 63 4.48 -4.35 18.51
C LEU A 63 2.95 -4.27 18.59
N TYR A 64 2.30 -4.81 19.62
CA TYR A 64 0.85 -4.64 19.78
C TYR A 64 0.50 -3.48 20.71
N ARG A 65 1.33 -3.22 21.73
CA ARG A 65 1.09 -2.18 22.73
C ARG A 65 1.61 -0.80 22.32
N ASP A 66 2.73 -0.76 21.60
CA ASP A 66 3.48 0.46 21.32
C ASP A 66 3.35 0.93 19.86
N GLN A 67 2.42 0.33 19.09
CA GLN A 67 2.10 0.84 17.75
C GLN A 67 1.29 2.14 17.89
N CYS A 68 1.98 3.26 17.73
CA CYS A 68 1.35 4.52 17.36
C CYS A 68 0.74 4.41 15.95
N ALA A 69 -0.27 5.23 15.67
CA ALA A 69 -0.97 5.27 14.39
C ALA A 69 0.00 5.15 13.20
N VAL A 70 -0.19 4.12 12.38
CA VAL A 70 0.54 3.96 11.13
C VAL A 70 0.20 5.17 10.24
N GLY A 71 1.22 5.83 9.72
CA GLY A 71 1.01 7.02 8.90
C GLY A 71 0.41 6.69 7.54
N PHE A 72 -0.01 7.73 6.82
CA PHE A 72 -0.51 7.64 5.44
C PHE A 72 0.48 6.98 4.45
N SER A 73 1.74 6.78 4.84
CA SER A 73 2.72 6.04 4.05
C SER A 73 2.30 4.60 3.74
N ALA A 74 1.55 3.93 4.62
CA ALA A 74 0.97 2.61 4.31
C ALA A 74 0.04 2.66 3.08
N VAL A 75 -0.81 3.70 3.00
CA VAL A 75 -1.68 3.94 1.84
C VAL A 75 -0.86 4.18 0.59
N LEU A 76 0.24 4.93 0.68
CA LEU A 76 1.13 5.19 -0.47
C LEU A 76 1.81 3.93 -1.00
N PHE A 77 2.17 2.99 -0.12
CA PHE A 77 2.67 1.68 -0.53
C PHE A 77 1.57 0.88 -1.26
N GLY A 78 0.33 0.90 -0.75
CA GLY A 78 -0.82 0.30 -1.43
C GLY A 78 -1.06 0.89 -2.82
N LEU A 79 -1.11 2.23 -2.94
CA LEU A 79 -1.25 2.92 -4.22
C LEU A 79 -0.10 2.59 -5.18
N LYS A 80 1.13 2.41 -4.68
CA LYS A 80 2.28 2.01 -5.49
C LYS A 80 2.09 0.62 -6.07
N VAL A 81 1.55 -0.34 -5.31
CA VAL A 81 1.20 -1.67 -5.81
C VAL A 81 0.14 -1.55 -6.89
N VAL A 82 -0.98 -0.86 -6.62
CA VAL A 82 -2.09 -0.72 -7.59
C VAL A 82 -1.63 -0.08 -8.90
N LEU A 83 -0.77 0.94 -8.81
CA LEU A 83 -0.24 1.63 -9.98
C LEU A 83 0.69 0.74 -10.83
N ASN A 84 1.52 -0.10 -10.19
CA ASN A 84 2.63 -0.78 -10.86
C ASN A 84 2.46 -2.30 -11.01
N HIS A 85 1.38 -2.89 -10.48
CA HIS A 85 1.19 -4.34 -10.42
C HIS A 85 1.35 -5.04 -11.78
N ASP A 86 0.80 -4.43 -12.84
CA ASP A 86 0.91 -4.92 -14.23
C ASP A 86 1.94 -4.16 -15.08
N SER A 87 2.83 -3.37 -14.46
CA SER A 87 3.82 -2.59 -15.22
C SER A 87 4.79 -3.50 -15.96
N PRO A 88 4.92 -3.37 -17.30
CA PRO A 88 5.91 -4.13 -18.07
C PRO A 88 7.32 -3.50 -18.01
N GLY A 89 7.46 -2.34 -17.37
CA GLY A 89 8.70 -1.57 -17.35
C GLY A 89 9.72 -2.04 -16.32
N PHE A 90 10.88 -1.41 -16.37
CA PHE A 90 11.96 -1.55 -15.40
C PHE A 90 12.24 -0.22 -14.72
N SER A 91 12.63 -0.28 -13.46
CA SER A 91 13.04 0.86 -12.63
C SER A 91 14.40 0.56 -12.01
N GLN A 92 15.10 1.59 -11.56
CA GLN A 92 16.40 1.44 -10.91
C GLN A 92 16.33 1.92 -9.46
N VAL A 93 16.87 1.13 -8.53
CA VAL A 93 17.01 1.47 -7.11
C VAL A 93 18.45 1.24 -6.71
N MET A 94 19.13 2.28 -6.23
CA MET A 94 20.54 2.22 -5.79
C MET A 94 21.49 1.55 -6.81
N GLY A 95 21.28 1.84 -8.10
CA GLY A 95 22.08 1.25 -9.18
C GLY A 95 21.59 -0.11 -9.68
N VAL A 96 20.68 -0.78 -8.97
CA VAL A 96 20.12 -2.09 -9.37
C VAL A 96 18.85 -1.89 -10.20
N THR A 97 18.84 -2.45 -11.42
CA THR A 97 17.66 -2.46 -12.29
C THR A 97 16.77 -3.66 -11.96
N LEU A 98 15.47 -3.40 -11.75
CA LEU A 98 14.46 -4.41 -11.47
C LEU A 98 13.14 -4.10 -12.15
N PRO A 99 12.26 -5.09 -12.41
CA PRO A 99 10.93 -4.84 -12.92
C PRO A 99 10.14 -3.90 -11.99
N THR A 100 9.48 -2.90 -12.57
CA THR A 100 8.80 -1.83 -11.81
C THR A 100 7.75 -2.37 -10.84
N LYS A 101 7.09 -3.48 -11.16
CA LYS A 101 6.14 -4.18 -10.27
C LYS A 101 6.74 -4.63 -8.92
N TYR A 102 8.07 -4.80 -8.86
CA TYR A 102 8.77 -5.19 -7.63
C TYR A 102 9.39 -4.01 -6.88
N LEU A 103 9.26 -2.79 -7.40
CA LEU A 103 9.85 -1.58 -6.81
C LEU A 103 9.41 -1.37 -5.36
N CYS A 104 8.13 -1.62 -5.05
CA CYS A 104 7.59 -1.51 -3.70
C CYS A 104 8.30 -2.41 -2.67
N TRP A 105 8.73 -3.61 -3.08
CA TRP A 105 9.44 -4.55 -2.21
C TRP A 105 10.88 -4.10 -1.96
N ALA A 106 11.57 -3.62 -2.99
CA ALA A 106 12.91 -3.07 -2.84
C ALA A 106 12.93 -1.87 -1.87
N GLU A 107 11.95 -0.97 -2.00
CA GLU A 107 11.80 0.15 -1.09
C GLU A 107 11.40 -0.25 0.33
N LEU A 108 10.59 -1.31 0.50
CA LEU A 108 10.28 -1.85 1.82
C LEU A 108 11.56 -2.28 2.53
N VAL A 109 12.41 -3.05 1.85
CA VAL A 109 13.70 -3.51 2.42
C VAL A 109 14.57 -2.31 2.78
N LEU A 110 14.70 -1.34 1.87
CA LEU A 110 15.49 -0.13 2.11
C LEU A 110 14.95 0.69 3.29
N ALA A 111 13.65 0.92 3.35
CA ALA A 111 13.00 1.65 4.44
C ALA A 111 13.17 0.92 5.78
N SER A 112 13.14 -0.42 5.78
CA SER A 112 13.33 -1.23 6.98
C SER A 112 14.77 -1.20 7.48
N TYR A 113 15.73 -1.20 6.56
CA TYR A 113 17.13 -1.07 6.89
C TYR A 113 17.42 0.30 7.55
N LEU A 114 16.78 1.36 7.04
CA LEU A 114 16.96 2.73 7.55
C LEU A 114 16.15 3.01 8.83
N ASN A 115 14.99 2.38 9.02
CA ASN A 115 14.13 2.55 10.20
C ASN A 115 13.35 1.26 10.55
N PRO A 116 13.85 0.42 11.48
CA PRO A 116 13.41 -0.98 11.60
C PRO A 116 12.08 -1.24 12.31
N SER A 117 11.64 -0.38 13.24
CA SER A 117 10.82 -0.89 14.35
C SER A 117 9.29 -0.79 14.17
N ALA A 118 8.78 0.29 13.57
CA ALA A 118 7.33 0.52 13.45
C ALA A 118 6.85 0.76 12.00
N SER A 119 7.70 1.32 11.14
CA SER A 119 7.37 1.58 9.73
C SER A 119 7.23 0.31 8.89
N PHE A 120 8.01 -0.74 9.18
CA PHE A 120 8.01 -1.96 8.36
C PHE A 120 6.64 -2.63 8.32
N LEU A 121 6.04 -2.87 9.49
CA LEU A 121 4.77 -3.58 9.58
C LEU A 121 3.65 -2.83 8.85
N GLY A 122 3.62 -1.50 8.99
CA GLY A 122 2.66 -0.65 8.29
C GLY A 122 2.87 -0.61 6.78
N HIS A 123 4.12 -0.54 6.30
CA HIS A 123 4.42 -0.57 4.87
C HIS A 123 4.13 -1.94 4.25
N LEU A 124 4.46 -3.02 4.95
CA LEU A 124 4.09 -4.37 4.57
C LEU A 124 2.57 -4.52 4.47
N ALA A 125 1.83 -4.06 5.47
CA ALA A 125 0.38 -4.07 5.46
C ALA A 125 -0.20 -3.24 4.29
N GLY A 126 0.42 -2.10 3.97
CA GLY A 126 0.10 -1.30 2.79
C GLY A 126 0.27 -2.06 1.47
N ILE A 127 1.39 -2.77 1.31
CA ILE A 127 1.63 -3.63 0.14
C ILE A 127 0.59 -4.74 0.05
N LEU A 128 0.29 -5.40 1.17
CA LEU A 128 -0.73 -6.46 1.23
C LEU A 128 -2.13 -5.94 0.90
N ALA A 129 -2.50 -4.75 1.37
CA ALA A 129 -3.76 -4.09 1.01
C ALA A 129 -3.83 -3.80 -0.49
N GLY A 130 -2.74 -3.30 -1.09
CA GLY A 130 -2.67 -3.08 -2.54
C GLY A 130 -2.80 -4.39 -3.34
N LEU A 131 -2.19 -5.48 -2.85
CA LEU A 131 -2.32 -6.81 -3.46
C LEU A 131 -3.74 -7.36 -3.33
N LEU A 132 -4.38 -7.18 -2.17
CA LEU A 132 -5.78 -7.54 -1.96
C LEU A 132 -6.68 -6.82 -2.97
N HIS A 133 -6.44 -5.53 -3.22
CA HIS A 133 -7.21 -4.76 -4.18
C HIS A 133 -7.08 -5.35 -5.60
N VAL A 134 -5.86 -5.44 -6.14
CA VAL A 134 -5.64 -5.85 -7.54
C VAL A 134 -5.96 -7.34 -7.80
N ARG A 135 -5.86 -8.20 -6.77
CA ARG A 135 -6.09 -9.65 -6.93
C ARG A 135 -7.51 -10.08 -6.62
N CYS A 136 -8.21 -9.37 -5.74
CA CYS A 136 -9.52 -9.81 -5.24
C CYS A 136 -10.59 -8.75 -5.48
N VAL A 137 -10.41 -7.53 -4.99
CA VAL A 137 -11.46 -6.50 -4.99
C VAL A 137 -11.78 -6.01 -6.40
N GLU A 138 -10.77 -5.58 -7.16
CA GLU A 138 -10.97 -5.07 -8.52
C GLU A 138 -11.55 -6.14 -9.47
N PRO A 139 -11.05 -7.39 -9.51
CA PRO A 139 -11.68 -8.45 -10.28
C PRO A 139 -13.13 -8.73 -9.87
N ALA A 140 -13.44 -8.73 -8.56
CA ALA A 140 -14.81 -8.94 -8.07
C ALA A 140 -15.75 -7.81 -8.51
N LEU A 141 -15.33 -6.55 -8.39
CA LEU A 141 -16.09 -5.39 -8.84
C LEU A 141 -16.36 -5.44 -10.35
N ARG A 142 -15.36 -5.81 -11.15
CA ARG A 142 -15.53 -6.01 -12.61
C ARG A 142 -16.51 -7.13 -12.93
N GLY A 143 -16.43 -8.25 -12.21
CA GLY A 143 -17.35 -9.38 -12.38
C GLY A 143 -18.79 -9.01 -12.07
N LEU A 144 -19.03 -8.27 -10.98
CA LEU A 144 -20.36 -7.76 -10.61
C LEU A 144 -20.90 -6.80 -11.67
N ALA A 145 -20.09 -5.85 -12.14
CA ALA A 145 -20.50 -4.91 -13.18
C ALA A 145 -20.85 -5.61 -14.50
N ALA A 146 -20.06 -6.61 -14.91
CA ALA A 146 -20.32 -7.39 -16.12
C ALA A 146 -21.61 -8.24 -16.02
N GLY A 147 -21.95 -8.73 -14.82
CA GLY A 147 -23.20 -9.45 -14.57
C GLY A 147 -24.46 -8.57 -14.57
N MET A 148 -24.31 -7.26 -14.36
CA MET A 148 -25.41 -6.29 -14.35
C MET A 148 -25.79 -5.76 -15.74
N LEU A 149 -24.94 -5.96 -16.76
CA LEU A 149 -25.25 -5.57 -18.14
C LEU A 149 -26.21 -6.59 -18.77
N PRO A 150 -27.35 -6.17 -19.35
CA PRO A 150 -28.25 -7.07 -20.03
C PRO A 150 -27.50 -7.76 -21.19
N ARG A 151 -27.52 -9.09 -21.20
CA ARG A 151 -27.03 -9.87 -22.34
C ARG A 151 -27.95 -9.61 -23.51
N SER A 152 -27.52 -8.80 -24.47
CA SER A 152 -28.17 -8.68 -25.77
C SER A 152 -28.01 -10.02 -26.49
N GLY A 153 -29.08 -10.83 -26.47
CA GLY A 153 -29.27 -11.99 -27.32
C GLY A 153 -29.92 -11.60 -28.64
#